data_AF-A0A9W6AR19-F1
#
_entry.id   AF-A0A9W6AR19-F1
#
_cell.length_a   1.000
_cell.length_b   1.000
_cell.length_c   1.000
_cell.angle_alpha   90.00
_cell.angle_beta   90.00
_cell.angle_gamma   90.00
#
_symmetry.space_group_name_H-M   'P 1'
#
loop_
_entity.id
_entity.type
_entity.pdbx_description
1 polymer ?
#
loop_
_entity_poly.entity_id
_entity_poly.type
_entity_poly.pdbx_seq_one_letter_code
_entity_poly.pdbx_strand_id
1 'polypeptide(L)'
;MSRNFARGLHKASASLMQFTGAPLEEMVITNGTIDGPVWIDATKSVCNSIEKSVPEITTAEIQSSKAHFSSNDREDQSLVVTVGLKTNAGTRIGTIHIHQDKTWKFLASREGREGGFAETIARAGIAGFINS
;
A
#
# COMPACT_ATOMS: atom_id res chain seq x y z
N MET A 1 -32.50 28.08 -26.39
CA MET A 1 -31.84 26.78 -26.19
C MET A 1 -30.79 26.94 -25.10
N SER A 2 -31.04 26.40 -23.90
CA SER A 2 -30.10 26.44 -22.77
C SER A 2 -29.30 25.14 -22.73
N ARG A 3 -27.97 25.23 -22.66
CA ARG A 3 -27.08 24.08 -22.38
C ARG A 3 -26.61 24.21 -20.94
N ASN A 4 -27.28 23.50 -20.03
CA ASN A 4 -26.80 23.33 -18.67
C ASN A 4 -25.56 22.43 -18.69
N PHE A 5 -24.37 23.03 -18.61
CA PHE A 5 -23.17 22.30 -18.23
C PHE A 5 -23.13 22.22 -16.70
N ALA A 6 -23.71 21.16 -16.15
CA ALA A 6 -23.44 20.76 -14.78
C ALA A 6 -21.99 20.26 -14.72
N ARG A 7 -21.04 21.17 -14.46
CA ARG A 7 -19.71 20.81 -13.98
C ARG A 7 -19.90 20.21 -12.59
N GLY A 8 -19.96 18.89 -12.52
CA GLY A 8 -19.89 18.16 -11.27
C GLY A 8 -18.66 18.61 -10.49
N LEU A 9 -18.87 19.09 -9.27
CA LEU A 9 -17.80 19.34 -8.31
C LEU A 9 -17.05 18.02 -8.09
N HIS A 10 -15.86 17.90 -8.67
CA HIS A 10 -14.88 16.91 -8.22
C HIS A 10 -14.48 17.28 -6.79
N LYS A 11 -15.19 16.74 -5.79
CA LYS A 11 -14.64 16.68 -4.43
C LYS A 11 -13.58 15.57 -4.42
N ALA A 12 -12.40 15.87 -4.95
CA ALA A 12 -11.20 15.11 -4.63
C ALA A 12 -10.76 15.52 -3.22
N SER A 13 -11.51 15.09 -2.20
CA SER A 13 -10.94 14.91 -0.88
C SER A 13 -10.06 13.67 -1.01
N ALA A 14 -8.79 13.83 -1.40
CA ALA A 14 -7.83 12.75 -1.31
C ALA A 14 -7.87 12.22 0.12
N SER A 15 -8.31 10.97 0.30
CA SER A 15 -8.30 10.38 1.63
C SER A 15 -6.83 10.18 1.96
N LEU A 16 -6.32 10.80 3.01
CA LEU A 16 -4.96 10.48 3.43
C LEU A 16 -4.97 9.03 3.91
N MET A 17 -4.18 8.17 3.26
CA MET A 17 -3.98 6.79 3.67
C MET A 17 -3.79 6.71 5.18
N GLN A 18 -4.66 5.96 5.85
CA GLN A 18 -4.61 5.80 7.29
C GLN A 18 -3.60 4.70 7.64
N PHE A 19 -2.53 5.08 8.35
CA PHE A 19 -1.58 4.11 8.89
C PHE A 19 -2.04 3.62 10.26
N THR A 20 -2.04 2.30 10.44
CA THR A 20 -2.42 1.61 11.69
C THR A 20 -1.41 0.50 11.99
N GLY A 21 -1.55 -0.18 13.13
CA GLY A 21 -0.59 -1.22 13.54
C GLY A 21 0.65 -0.62 14.21
N ALA A 22 1.83 -1.13 13.87
CA ALA A 22 3.08 -0.59 14.41
C ALA A 22 3.31 0.86 13.93
N PRO A 23 3.71 1.79 14.81
CA PRO A 23 4.02 3.16 14.43
C PRO A 23 5.11 3.22 13.35
N LEU A 24 4.97 4.10 12.37
CA LEU A 24 5.99 4.27 11.32
C LEU A 24 7.32 4.72 11.92
N GLU A 25 7.29 5.52 12.98
CA GLU A 25 8.46 6.02 13.69
C GLU A 25 9.29 4.87 14.31
N GLU A 26 8.64 3.74 14.63
CA GLU A 26 9.31 2.55 15.15
C GLU A 26 10.24 1.90 14.10
N MET A 27 10.05 2.20 12.81
CA MET A 27 10.96 1.75 11.76
C MET A 27 12.38 2.34 11.91
N VAL A 28 12.51 3.54 12.50
CA VAL A 28 13.83 4.11 12.83
C VAL A 28 14.51 3.31 13.94
N ILE A 29 13.72 2.91 14.94
CA ILE A 29 14.22 2.18 16.10
C ILE A 29 14.66 0.76 15.69
N THR A 30 13.87 0.11 14.83
CA THR A 30 14.06 -1.31 14.50
C THR A 30 14.99 -1.57 13.31
N ASN A 31 15.13 -0.61 12.39
CA ASN A 31 16.00 -0.73 11.21
C ASN A 31 17.25 0.16 11.29
N GLY A 32 17.39 0.97 12.35
CA GLY A 32 18.52 1.87 12.53
C GLY A 32 18.28 3.28 11.98
N THR A 33 19.12 4.22 12.42
CA THR A 33 18.95 5.66 12.15
C THR A 33 19.22 6.06 10.71
N ILE A 34 19.94 5.22 9.95
CA ILE A 34 20.26 5.46 8.53
C ILE A 34 19.17 4.85 7.64
N ASP A 35 18.88 3.55 7.80
CA ASP A 35 17.95 2.84 6.92
C ASP A 35 16.48 3.03 7.31
N GLY A 36 16.18 3.24 8.59
CA GLY A 36 14.81 3.43 9.07
C GLY A 36 14.04 4.56 8.38
N PRO A 37 14.61 5.77 8.20
CA PRO A 37 13.98 6.82 7.40
C PRO A 37 13.69 6.41 5.95
N VAL A 38 14.54 5.57 5.35
CA VAL A 38 14.34 5.06 3.98
C VAL A 38 13.15 4.09 3.93
N TRP A 39 13.01 3.21 4.93
CA TRP A 39 11.86 2.33 5.07
C TRP A 39 10.54 3.09 5.27
N ILE A 40 10.57 4.16 6.06
CA ILE A 40 9.40 5.04 6.24
C ILE A 40 9.02 5.69 4.91
N ASP A 41 9.99 6.23 4.17
CA ASP A 41 9.74 6.86 2.87
C ASP A 41 9.19 5.87 1.86
N ALA A 42 9.78 4.67 1.74
CA ALA A 42 9.30 3.62 0.86
C ALA A 42 7.87 3.20 1.20
N THR A 43 7.59 2.95 2.49
CA THR A 43 6.27 2.56 2.96
C THR A 43 5.22 3.64 2.67
N LYS A 44 5.51 4.90 3.01
CA LYS A 44 4.59 6.02 2.76
C LYS A 44 4.38 6.22 1.27
N SER A 45 5.44 6.19 0.47
CA SER A 45 5.38 6.42 -0.97
C SER A 45 4.51 5.37 -1.67
N VAL A 46 4.71 4.09 -1.38
CA VAL A 46 3.94 3.00 -1.97
C VAL A 46 2.48 3.08 -1.53
N CYS A 47 2.20 3.14 -0.22
CA CYS A 47 0.83 3.16 0.28
C CYS A 47 0.04 4.38 -0.23
N ASN A 48 0.65 5.56 -0.28
CA ASN A 48 -0.01 6.75 -0.84
C ASN A 48 -0.25 6.64 -2.34
N SER A 49 0.61 5.94 -3.08
CA SER A 49 0.41 5.72 -4.52
C SER A 49 -0.73 4.73 -4.79
N ILE A 50 -0.87 3.73 -3.91
CA ILE A 50 -2.00 2.78 -3.92
C ILE A 50 -3.31 3.51 -3.65
N GLU A 51 -3.42 4.31 -2.58
CA GLU A 51 -4.65 5.05 -2.27
C GLU A 51 -5.07 5.97 -3.44
N LYS A 52 -4.12 6.72 -4.01
CA LYS A 52 -4.41 7.61 -5.14
C LYS A 52 -4.94 6.88 -6.37
N SER A 53 -4.49 5.64 -6.59
CA SER A 53 -4.84 4.86 -7.77
C SER A 53 -6.06 3.97 -7.55
N VAL A 54 -6.30 3.55 -6.29
CA VAL A 54 -7.39 2.68 -5.87
C VAL A 54 -7.99 3.26 -4.57
N PRO A 55 -8.82 4.32 -4.65
CA PRO A 55 -9.29 5.10 -3.48
C PRO A 55 -10.17 4.33 -2.49
N GLU A 56 -10.63 3.13 -2.87
CA GLU A 56 -11.34 2.23 -1.96
C GLU A 56 -10.42 1.63 -0.89
N ILE A 57 -9.11 1.59 -1.15
CA ILE A 57 -8.08 1.16 -0.21
C ILE A 57 -7.61 2.36 0.60
N THR A 58 -8.10 2.48 1.84
CA THR A 58 -7.88 3.67 2.67
C THR A 58 -6.99 3.41 3.87
N THR A 59 -6.68 2.16 4.18
CA THR A 59 -5.96 1.80 5.41
C THR A 59 -4.77 0.89 5.11
N ALA A 60 -3.61 1.27 5.65
CA ALA A 60 -2.36 0.52 5.65
C ALA A 60 -2.02 0.11 7.08
N GLU A 61 -2.10 -1.18 7.36
CA GLU A 61 -1.76 -1.78 8.67
C GLU A 61 -0.32 -2.27 8.65
N ILE A 62 0.59 -1.56 9.32
CA ILE A 62 1.99 -1.97 9.46
C ILE A 62 2.04 -3.20 10.39
N GLN A 63 2.36 -4.36 9.83
CA GLN A 63 2.36 -5.62 10.58
C GLN A 63 3.70 -5.85 11.31
N SER A 64 4.79 -5.34 10.75
CA SER A 64 6.12 -5.35 11.36
C SER A 64 6.85 -4.05 10.98
N SER A 65 7.34 -3.34 11.99
CA SER A 65 8.22 -2.18 11.84
C SER A 65 9.63 -2.59 11.38
N LYS A 66 10.06 -3.82 11.67
CA LYS A 66 11.36 -4.36 11.29
C LYS A 66 11.33 -5.01 9.91
N ALA A 67 12.28 -4.64 9.07
CA ALA A 67 12.54 -5.27 7.78
C ALA A 67 13.02 -6.71 7.98
N HIS A 68 12.48 -7.63 7.20
CA HIS A 68 12.75 -9.06 7.33
C HIS A 68 12.61 -9.76 5.96
N PHE A 69 13.15 -10.98 5.85
CA PHE A 69 12.88 -11.82 4.69
C PHE A 69 11.46 -12.38 4.75
N SER A 70 10.77 -12.42 3.62
CA SER A 70 9.43 -12.97 3.58
C SER A 70 9.45 -14.48 3.75
N SER A 71 8.66 -15.01 4.69
CA SER A 71 8.41 -16.45 4.77
C SER A 71 7.45 -16.95 3.68
N ASN A 72 6.63 -16.04 3.13
CA ASN A 72 5.59 -16.32 2.16
C ASN A 72 6.08 -16.18 0.71
N ASP A 73 7.19 -15.47 0.50
CA ASP A 73 7.86 -15.32 -0.78
C ASP A 73 9.33 -15.65 -0.61
N ARG A 74 9.64 -16.95 -0.65
CA ARG A 74 11.01 -17.46 -0.41
C ARG A 74 11.95 -17.21 -1.59
N GLU A 75 11.42 -16.87 -2.75
CA GLU A 75 12.21 -16.55 -3.93
C GLU A 75 12.68 -15.08 -3.89
N ASP A 76 11.93 -14.22 -3.19
CA ASP A 76 12.38 -12.87 -2.88
C ASP A 76 13.47 -12.85 -1.81
N GLN A 77 14.70 -12.62 -2.27
CA GLN A 77 15.88 -12.49 -1.40
C GLN A 77 16.06 -11.06 -0.88
N SER A 78 15.07 -10.18 -1.06
CA SER A 78 15.10 -8.81 -0.56
C SER A 78 14.48 -8.74 0.84
N LEU A 79 14.96 -7.79 1.65
CA LEU A 79 14.26 -7.43 2.88
C LEU A 79 12.96 -6.70 2.54
N VAL A 80 11.91 -6.99 3.30
CA VAL A 80 10.59 -6.38 3.13
C VAL A 80 10.06 -5.81 4.43
N VAL A 81 9.24 -4.78 4.30
CA VAL A 81 8.25 -4.38 5.30
C VAL A 81 6.88 -4.90 4.87
N THR A 82 6.16 -5.52 5.80
CA THR A 82 4.88 -6.17 5.56
C THR A 82 3.73 -5.28 6.00
N VAL A 83 2.85 -4.93 5.06
CA VAL A 83 1.71 -4.03 5.32
C VAL A 83 0.42 -4.67 4.85
N GLY A 84 -0.57 -4.76 5.74
CA GLY A 84 -1.94 -5.18 5.39
C GLY A 84 -2.71 -4.03 4.74
N LEU A 85 -3.36 -4.29 3.62
CA LEU A 85 -4.24 -3.30 2.97
C LEU A 85 -5.70 -3.59 3.33
N LYS A 86 -6.42 -2.55 3.74
CA LYS A 86 -7.85 -2.65 4.05
C LYS A 86 -8.66 -1.57 3.34
N THR A 87 -9.91 -1.91 3.01
CA THR A 87 -10.88 -0.95 2.48
C THR A 87 -11.38 0.00 3.57
N ASN A 88 -12.15 1.02 3.17
CA ASN A 88 -12.87 1.90 4.09
C ASN A 88 -13.82 1.16 5.04
N ALA A 89 -14.35 0.01 4.64
CA ALA A 89 -15.19 -0.86 5.46
C ALA A 89 -14.37 -1.71 6.46
N GLY A 90 -13.04 -1.60 6.43
CA GLY A 90 -12.13 -2.38 7.27
C GLY A 90 -11.85 -3.79 6.73
N THR A 91 -12.38 -4.16 5.57
CA THR A 91 -12.14 -5.45 4.94
C THR A 91 -10.69 -5.54 4.48
N ARG A 92 -9.96 -6.55 4.97
CA ARG A 92 -8.60 -6.82 4.53
C ARG A 92 -8.61 -7.47 3.15
N ILE A 93 -8.00 -6.80 2.17
CA ILE A 93 -7.94 -7.26 0.78
C ILE A 93 -6.62 -7.98 0.45
N GLY A 94 -5.63 -7.87 1.32
CA GLY A 94 -4.35 -8.53 1.11
C GLY A 94 -3.24 -7.89 1.91
N THR A 95 -2.03 -8.27 1.54
CA THR A 95 -0.79 -7.79 2.14
C THR A 95 0.12 -7.32 1.03
N ILE A 96 0.84 -6.22 1.25
CA ILE A 96 1.95 -5.83 0.41
C ILE A 96 3.27 -6.09 1.11
N HIS A 97 4.24 -6.56 0.36
CA HIS A 97 5.65 -6.56 0.74
C HIS A 97 6.32 -5.39 0.02
N ILE A 98 6.88 -4.47 0.79
CA ILE A 98 7.53 -3.26 0.29
C ILE A 98 9.03 -3.42 0.47
N HIS A 99 9.80 -3.20 -0.60
CA HIS A 99 11.25 -3.13 -0.60
C HIS A 99 11.76 -1.72 -0.35
N GLN A 100 13.02 -1.60 0.06
CA GLN A 100 13.67 -0.32 0.36
C GLN A 100 13.74 0.60 -0.88
N ASP A 101 13.83 0.01 -2.08
CA ASP A 101 13.89 0.72 -3.37
C ASP A 101 12.50 1.12 -3.91
N LYS A 102 11.44 0.95 -3.10
CA LYS A 102 10.03 1.22 -3.43
C LYS A 102 9.42 0.26 -4.45
N THR A 103 10.11 -0.81 -4.84
CA THR A 103 9.44 -1.93 -5.48
C THR A 103 8.59 -2.69 -4.46
N TRP A 104 7.52 -3.32 -4.91
CA TRP A 104 6.57 -3.96 -4.01
C TRP A 104 5.73 -5.03 -4.71
N LYS A 105 5.28 -6.00 -3.92
CA LYS A 105 4.41 -7.11 -4.36
C LYS A 105 3.09 -7.04 -3.62
N PHE A 106 2.01 -7.47 -4.28
CA PHE A 106 0.69 -7.62 -3.66
C PHE A 106 0.31 -9.09 -3.53
N LEU A 107 0.17 -9.54 -2.30
CA LEU A 107 -0.32 -10.86 -1.92
C LEU A 107 -1.79 -10.73 -1.58
N ALA A 108 -2.64 -10.89 -2.59
CA ALA A 108 -4.08 -10.72 -2.47
C ALA A 108 -4.68 -11.79 -1.53
N SER A 109 -5.57 -11.35 -0.63
CA SER A 109 -6.42 -12.27 0.13
C SER A 109 -7.49 -12.89 -0.78
N ARG A 110 -8.37 -13.72 -0.22
CA ARG A 110 -9.54 -14.19 -0.96
C ARG A 110 -10.42 -13.02 -1.39
N GLU A 111 -10.70 -12.12 -0.46
CA GLU A 111 -11.50 -10.91 -0.65
C GLU A 111 -10.86 -9.97 -1.67
N GLY A 112 -9.52 -9.84 -1.66
CA GLY A 112 -8.83 -9.04 -2.67
C GLY A 112 -8.89 -9.62 -4.09
N ARG A 113 -8.95 -10.96 -4.22
CA ARG A 113 -9.10 -11.63 -5.50
C ARG A 113 -10.55 -11.59 -5.99
N GLU A 114 -11.48 -12.07 -5.18
CA GLU A 114 -12.91 -12.13 -5.51
C GLU A 114 -13.53 -10.73 -5.64
N GLY A 115 -13.02 -9.74 -4.89
CA GLY A 115 -13.42 -8.34 -5.00
C GLY A 115 -12.76 -7.56 -6.14
N GLY A 116 -11.90 -8.20 -6.95
CA GLY A 116 -11.27 -7.55 -8.12
C GLY A 116 -10.17 -6.54 -7.79
N PHE A 117 -9.74 -6.43 -6.52
CA PHE A 117 -8.67 -5.52 -6.10
C PHE A 117 -7.32 -5.91 -6.69
N ALA A 118 -7.02 -7.21 -6.79
CA ALA A 118 -5.78 -7.69 -7.39
C ALA A 118 -5.63 -7.22 -8.86
N GLU A 119 -6.68 -7.37 -9.66
CA GLU A 119 -6.70 -6.92 -11.05
C GLU A 119 -6.67 -5.40 -11.15
N THR A 120 -7.39 -4.71 -10.28
CA THR A 120 -7.46 -3.24 -10.27
C THR A 120 -6.10 -2.63 -9.94
N ILE A 121 -5.40 -3.17 -8.94
CA ILE A 121 -4.03 -2.77 -8.60
C ILE A 121 -3.08 -3.04 -9.77
N ALA A 122 -3.14 -4.23 -10.37
CA ALA A 122 -2.26 -4.58 -11.49
C ALA A 122 -2.48 -3.67 -12.71
N ARG A 123 -3.75 -3.32 -13.02
CA ARG A 123 -4.09 -2.41 -14.12
C ARG A 123 -3.77 -0.94 -13.83
N ALA A 124 -3.65 -0.55 -12.56
CA ALA A 124 -3.39 0.84 -12.18
C ALA A 124 -2.00 1.34 -12.60
N GLY A 125 -1.07 0.44 -12.94
CA GLY A 125 0.25 0.83 -13.42
C GLY A 125 1.08 1.57 -12.38
N ILE A 126 0.89 1.25 -11.09
CA ILE A 126 1.59 1.90 -9.98
C ILE A 126 3.09 1.58 -10.06
N ALA A 127 3.93 2.61 -9.97
CA ALA A 127 5.38 2.45 -10.04
C ALA A 127 5.90 1.45 -8.99
N GLY A 128 6.87 0.63 -9.40
CA GLY A 128 7.49 -0.38 -8.53
C GLY A 128 6.66 -1.64 -8.30
N PHE A 129 5.43 -1.73 -8.83
CA PHE A 129 4.64 -2.95 -8.69
C PHE A 129 5.29 -4.12 -9.44
N ILE A 130 5.57 -5.20 -8.71
CA ILE A 130 6.09 -6.46 -9.24
C ILE A 130 4.92 -7.42 -9.36
N ASN A 131 4.62 -7.82 -10.59
CA ASN A 131 3.62 -8.85 -10.85
C ASN A 131 4.22 -10.22 -10.52
N SER A 132 3.65 -10.91 -9.53
CA SER A 132 4.02 -12.26 -9.10
C SER A 132 3.22 -13.32 -9.86
#